data_AF-A0A6A7ZWQ1-F1
#
_entry.id   AF-A0A6A7ZWQ1-F1
#
_cell.length_a   1.000
_cell.length_b   1.000
_cell.length_c   1.000
_cell.angle_alpha   90.00
_cell.angle_beta   90.00
_cell.angle_gamma   90.00
#
_symmetry.space_group_name_H-M   'P 1'
#
loop_
_entity.id
_entity.type
_entity.pdbx_description
1 polymer ?
#
loop_
_entity_poly.entity_id
_entity_poly.type
_entity_poly.pdbx_seq_one_letter_code
_entity_poly.pdbx_strand_id
1 'polypeptide(L)'
;MLYQIIQAHGGTLPENIVVAFANTGKEREETLRFVHECGVRWCVKIHWVEWRRGKPIYEAVGFNAASRKGEPFADLIAWKQRLPNSFERWCTEFLKVKIMFALVEDKLGVKPGEFTEVIGLRDDEGIRILRGLEAAEKHGRRVSYPLARARVRKPDIWKFWLGENKDPKRLTHALPQGFDLGLYPWEGNCTLCFQKGKGIRKRIIRETPSEAPWWIFQEVSQNGWFDKRDLVAELVAQVRASPSFFDADDDMDYDVECGLHCPAEAAA
;
A
#
# COMPACT_ATOMS: atom_id res chain seq x y z
N MET A 1 3.05 11.81 -8.48
CA MET A 1 3.37 11.12 -9.75
C MET A 1 2.22 11.20 -10.74
N LEU A 2 1.07 10.55 -10.46
CA LEU A 2 -0.08 10.51 -11.38
C LEU A 2 -0.50 11.90 -11.88
N TYR A 3 -0.67 12.87 -10.98
CA TYR A 3 -0.96 14.27 -11.34
C TYR A 3 -0.01 14.83 -12.42
N GLN A 4 1.31 14.62 -12.27
CA GLN A 4 2.30 15.12 -13.23
C GLN A 4 2.19 14.43 -14.59
N ILE A 5 1.85 13.14 -14.62
CA ILE A 5 1.61 12.39 -15.87
C ILE A 5 0.37 12.96 -16.57
N ILE A 6 -0.71 13.24 -15.83
CA ILE A 6 -1.92 13.87 -16.36
C ILE A 6 -1.60 15.23 -16.97
N GLN A 7 -0.85 16.07 -16.26
CA GLN A 7 -0.45 17.39 -16.76
C GLN A 7 0.42 17.29 -18.02
N ALA A 8 1.35 16.31 -18.08
CA ALA A 8 2.18 16.07 -19.26
C ALA A 8 1.36 15.64 -20.50
N HIS A 9 0.18 15.09 -20.30
CA HIS A 9 -0.77 14.70 -21.36
C HIS A 9 -1.89 15.73 -21.56
N GLY A 10 -1.72 16.98 -21.12
CA GLY A 10 -2.69 18.06 -21.37
C GLY A 10 -3.97 17.95 -20.55
N GLY A 11 -3.92 17.30 -19.39
CA GLY A 11 -5.05 17.20 -18.46
C GLY A 11 -5.87 15.91 -18.60
N THR A 12 -5.51 15.02 -19.52
CA THR A 12 -6.17 13.71 -19.71
C THR A 12 -5.15 12.59 -19.71
N LEU A 13 -5.60 11.33 -19.71
CA LEU A 13 -4.73 10.18 -19.89
C LEU A 13 -5.05 9.48 -21.22
N PRO A 14 -4.04 9.11 -22.01
CA PRO A 14 -4.21 8.21 -23.14
C PRO A 14 -4.87 6.88 -22.75
N GLU A 15 -5.60 6.26 -23.68
CA GLU A 15 -6.31 4.99 -23.44
C GLU A 15 -5.38 3.82 -23.09
N ASN A 16 -4.10 3.89 -23.48
CA ASN A 16 -3.09 2.89 -23.17
C ASN A 16 -2.46 3.06 -21.77
N ILE A 17 -2.96 3.96 -20.92
CA ILE A 17 -2.54 4.10 -19.53
C ILE A 17 -3.63 3.55 -18.61
N VAL A 18 -3.29 2.46 -17.90
CA VAL A 18 -4.16 1.89 -16.86
C VAL A 18 -3.68 2.37 -15.49
N VAL A 19 -4.52 3.14 -14.81
CA VAL A 19 -4.29 3.51 -13.41
C VAL A 19 -5.05 2.54 -12.52
N ALA A 20 -4.34 1.82 -11.65
CA ALA A 20 -4.91 0.79 -10.80
C ALA A 20 -4.72 1.10 -9.31
N PHE A 21 -5.72 0.76 -8.51
CA PHE A 21 -5.64 0.70 -7.06
C PHE A 21 -6.10 -0.69 -6.60
N ALA A 22 -5.20 -1.40 -5.93
CA ALA A 22 -5.46 -2.74 -5.42
C ALA A 22 -5.86 -2.65 -3.94
N ASN A 23 -7.15 -2.83 -3.66
CA ASN A 23 -7.66 -2.82 -2.29
C ASN A 23 -7.42 -4.18 -1.63
N THR A 24 -6.66 -4.19 -0.54
CA THR A 24 -6.42 -5.42 0.24
C THR A 24 -7.55 -5.72 1.22
N GLY A 25 -8.50 -4.78 1.40
CA GLY A 25 -9.52 -4.81 2.44
C GLY A 25 -9.02 -4.36 3.82
N LYS A 26 -7.71 -4.17 3.98
CA LYS A 26 -7.07 -3.66 5.21
C LYS A 26 -6.40 -2.31 5.02
N GLU A 27 -6.76 -1.60 3.95
CA GLU A 27 -6.40 -0.20 3.75
C GLU A 27 -7.15 0.68 4.75
N ARG A 28 -6.54 1.79 5.12
CA ARG A 28 -7.17 2.84 5.91
C ARG A 28 -8.26 3.54 5.11
N GLU A 29 -9.32 3.97 5.80
CA GLU A 29 -10.44 4.69 5.18
C GLU A 29 -9.97 6.01 4.54
N GLU A 30 -8.98 6.67 5.13
CA GLU A 30 -8.31 7.85 4.59
C GLU A 30 -7.66 7.55 3.23
N THR A 31 -7.00 6.38 3.07
CA THR A 31 -6.43 5.95 1.80
C THR A 31 -7.52 5.72 0.75
N LEU A 32 -8.62 5.08 1.12
CA LEU A 32 -9.73 4.85 0.18
C LEU A 32 -10.32 6.18 -0.30
N ARG A 33 -10.57 7.13 0.62
CA ARG A 33 -11.06 8.47 0.26
C ARG A 33 -10.07 9.20 -0.62
N PHE A 34 -8.79 9.18 -0.28
CA PHE A 34 -7.75 9.84 -1.06
C PHE A 34 -7.72 9.35 -2.52
N VAL A 35 -7.77 8.03 -2.74
CA VAL A 35 -7.80 7.46 -4.09
C VAL A 35 -9.08 7.87 -4.83
N HIS A 36 -10.23 7.88 -4.14
CA HIS A 36 -11.49 8.33 -4.72
C HIS A 36 -11.42 9.80 -5.16
N GLU A 37 -10.95 10.68 -4.27
CA GLU A 37 -10.77 12.11 -4.55
C GLU A 37 -9.79 12.35 -5.69
N CYS A 38 -8.69 11.57 -5.80
CA CYS A 38 -7.79 11.64 -6.95
C CYS A 38 -8.51 11.37 -8.27
N GLY A 39 -9.35 10.33 -8.33
CA GLY A 39 -10.10 9.99 -9.53
C GLY A 39 -11.13 11.06 -9.90
N VAL A 40 -11.86 11.56 -8.90
CA VAL A 40 -12.92 12.58 -9.10
C VAL A 40 -12.33 13.93 -9.49
N ARG A 41 -11.39 14.46 -8.70
CA ARG A 41 -10.87 15.83 -8.87
C ARG A 41 -9.94 15.97 -10.07
N TRP A 42 -9.21 14.92 -10.41
CA TRP A 42 -8.35 14.94 -11.59
C TRP A 42 -9.06 14.38 -12.83
N CYS A 43 -10.34 14.04 -12.73
CA CYS A 43 -11.16 13.50 -13.82
C CYS A 43 -10.51 12.31 -14.54
N VAL A 44 -9.92 11.39 -13.78
CA VAL A 44 -9.28 10.18 -14.31
C VAL A 44 -9.89 8.90 -13.75
N LYS A 45 -10.01 7.89 -14.60
CA LYS A 45 -10.47 6.57 -14.18
C LYS A 45 -9.35 5.85 -13.43
N ILE A 46 -9.56 5.64 -12.13
CA ILE A 46 -8.77 4.72 -11.34
C ILE A 46 -9.53 3.40 -11.27
N HIS A 47 -8.90 2.32 -11.69
CA HIS A 47 -9.45 0.97 -11.62
C HIS A 47 -9.22 0.39 -10.23
N TRP A 48 -10.29 0.23 -9.47
CA TRP A 48 -10.23 -0.40 -8.17
C TRP A 48 -10.42 -1.90 -8.33
N VAL A 49 -9.47 -2.67 -7.83
CA VAL A 49 -9.51 -4.13 -7.94
C VAL A 49 -9.31 -4.77 -6.57
N GLU A 50 -10.04 -5.83 -6.33
CA GLU A 50 -9.89 -6.69 -5.17
C GLU A 50 -9.59 -8.10 -5.60
N TRP A 51 -8.74 -8.78 -4.84
CA TRP A 51 -8.48 -10.18 -5.10
C TRP A 51 -9.74 -11.03 -4.85
N ARG A 52 -9.95 -12.02 -5.73
CA ARG A 52 -10.95 -13.07 -5.57
C ARG A 52 -10.30 -14.42 -5.85
N ARG A 53 -10.74 -15.45 -5.13
CA ARG A 53 -10.37 -16.81 -5.44
C ARG A 53 -11.07 -17.26 -6.72
N GLY A 54 -10.32 -17.82 -7.66
CA GLY A 54 -10.87 -18.41 -8.88
C GLY A 54 -10.59 -17.54 -10.11
N LYS A 55 -11.47 -17.65 -11.12
CA LYS A 55 -11.38 -16.88 -12.36
C LYS A 55 -12.69 -16.09 -12.55
N PRO A 56 -12.65 -14.77 -12.79
CA PRO A 56 -11.46 -13.92 -12.77
C PRO A 56 -10.79 -13.86 -11.39
N ILE A 57 -9.46 -13.65 -11.36
CA ILE A 57 -8.68 -13.61 -10.10
C ILE A 57 -8.88 -12.30 -9.32
N TYR A 58 -9.65 -11.37 -9.88
CA TYR A 58 -9.97 -10.10 -9.27
C TYR A 58 -11.43 -9.71 -9.58
N GLU A 59 -11.98 -8.88 -8.72
CA GLU A 59 -13.24 -8.19 -8.94
C GLU A 59 -12.98 -6.69 -9.07
N ALA A 60 -13.63 -6.05 -10.05
CA ALA A 60 -13.61 -4.60 -10.16
C ALA A 60 -14.64 -4.01 -9.19
N VAL A 61 -14.18 -3.15 -8.28
CA VAL A 61 -15.02 -2.49 -7.29
C VAL A 61 -15.00 -0.97 -7.50
N GLY A 62 -15.63 -0.23 -6.61
CA GLY A 62 -15.51 1.22 -6.49
C GLY A 62 -15.50 1.61 -5.02
N PHE A 63 -15.36 2.90 -4.73
CA PHE A 63 -15.25 3.40 -3.35
C PHE A 63 -16.37 2.90 -2.41
N ASN A 64 -17.60 2.81 -2.90
CA ASN A 64 -18.75 2.36 -2.12
C ASN A 64 -18.78 0.83 -1.89
N ALA A 65 -18.23 0.06 -2.84
CA ALA A 65 -18.24 -1.40 -2.79
C ALA A 65 -16.94 -2.00 -2.26
N ALA A 66 -15.90 -1.19 -2.07
CA ALA A 66 -14.60 -1.64 -1.59
C ALA A 66 -14.71 -2.23 -0.17
N SER A 67 -14.16 -3.43 -0.02
CA SER A 67 -13.96 -4.16 1.22
C SER A 67 -13.20 -3.32 2.26
N ARG A 68 -13.63 -3.39 3.52
CA ARG A 68 -13.08 -2.58 4.65
C ARG A 68 -12.75 -3.42 5.87
N LYS A 69 -13.20 -4.68 5.91
CA LYS A 69 -13.06 -5.59 7.06
C LYS A 69 -12.06 -6.71 6.76
N GLY A 70 -11.16 -6.48 5.80
CA GLY A 70 -10.10 -7.42 5.42
C GLY A 70 -10.58 -8.63 4.64
N GLU A 71 -11.74 -8.58 3.99
CA GLU A 71 -12.36 -9.70 3.30
C GLU A 71 -11.44 -10.34 2.25
N PRO A 72 -10.83 -9.60 1.29
CA PRO A 72 -9.94 -10.20 0.29
C PRO A 72 -8.70 -10.84 0.92
N PHE A 73 -8.18 -10.24 2.00
CA PHE A 73 -7.01 -10.75 2.69
C PHE A 73 -7.34 -11.99 3.53
N ALA A 74 -8.46 -12.00 4.24
CA ALA A 74 -8.94 -13.14 5.01
C ALA A 74 -9.20 -14.35 4.09
N ASP A 75 -9.84 -14.12 2.94
CA ASP A 75 -10.07 -15.18 1.94
C ASP A 75 -8.75 -15.74 1.39
N LEU A 76 -7.77 -14.88 1.15
CA LEU A 76 -6.45 -15.30 0.69
C LEU A 76 -5.70 -16.10 1.76
N ILE A 77 -5.74 -15.67 3.02
CA ILE A 77 -5.18 -16.41 4.17
C ILE A 77 -5.84 -17.78 4.29
N ALA A 78 -7.18 -17.82 4.26
CA ALA A 78 -7.94 -19.06 4.32
C ALA A 78 -7.62 -19.97 3.13
N TRP A 79 -7.34 -19.45 1.94
CA TRP A 79 -6.93 -20.29 0.82
C TRP A 79 -5.49 -20.81 0.97
N LYS A 80 -4.56 -19.97 1.41
CA LYS A 80 -3.15 -20.34 1.61
C LYS A 80 -2.91 -21.19 2.86
N GLN A 81 -3.88 -21.24 3.79
CA GLN A 81 -3.81 -21.99 5.06
C GLN A 81 -2.57 -21.64 5.89
N ARG A 82 -2.10 -20.39 5.77
CA ARG A 82 -0.94 -19.83 6.47
C ARG A 82 -1.01 -18.31 6.42
N LEU A 83 -0.19 -17.65 7.25
CA LEU A 83 -0.06 -16.19 7.25
C LEU A 83 1.15 -15.74 6.43
N PRO A 84 1.07 -14.58 5.77
CA PRO A 84 2.23 -13.93 5.18
C PRO A 84 3.09 -13.35 6.29
N ASN A 85 4.38 -13.21 6.02
CA ASN A 85 5.33 -12.68 6.98
C ASN A 85 6.46 -11.92 6.29
N SER A 86 7.40 -11.39 7.07
CA SER A 86 8.52 -10.58 6.55
C SER A 86 9.41 -11.33 5.55
N PHE A 87 9.47 -12.66 5.64
CA PHE A 87 10.21 -13.51 4.70
C PHE A 87 9.37 -13.85 3.46
N GLU A 88 8.09 -14.15 3.65
CA GLU A 88 7.15 -14.58 2.60
C GLU A 88 5.99 -13.60 2.44
N ARG A 89 6.16 -12.64 1.53
CA ARG A 89 5.21 -11.54 1.28
C ARG A 89 4.22 -11.82 0.15
N TRP A 90 3.69 -13.04 0.10
CA TRP A 90 2.69 -13.41 -0.91
C TRP A 90 1.42 -12.54 -0.85
N CYS A 91 1.14 -11.86 0.27
CA CYS A 91 0.04 -10.88 0.33
C CYS A 91 0.23 -9.75 -0.70
N THR A 92 1.46 -9.28 -0.93
CA THR A 92 1.75 -8.27 -1.94
C THR A 92 1.60 -8.85 -3.34
N GLU A 93 2.10 -10.06 -3.55
CA GLU A 93 2.05 -10.73 -4.84
C GLU A 93 0.59 -10.97 -5.29
N PHE A 94 -0.25 -11.51 -4.42
CA PHE A 94 -1.62 -11.89 -4.76
C PHE A 94 -2.60 -10.73 -4.63
N LEU A 95 -2.57 -9.95 -3.55
CA LEU A 95 -3.53 -8.86 -3.35
C LEU A 95 -3.19 -7.60 -4.13
N LYS A 96 -2.00 -7.49 -4.73
CA LYS A 96 -1.60 -6.32 -5.51
C LYS A 96 -1.09 -6.69 -6.89
N VAL A 97 0.07 -7.34 -6.97
CA VAL A 97 0.82 -7.47 -8.24
C VAL A 97 0.05 -8.28 -9.29
N LYS A 98 -0.35 -9.51 -8.95
CA LYS A 98 -1.03 -10.43 -9.90
C LYS A 98 -2.36 -9.87 -10.39
N ILE A 99 -3.15 -9.25 -9.51
CA ILE A 99 -4.45 -8.70 -9.90
C ILE A 99 -4.31 -7.44 -10.76
N MET A 100 -3.28 -6.62 -10.52
CA MET A 100 -2.98 -5.49 -11.40
C MET A 100 -2.52 -5.96 -12.78
N PHE A 101 -1.77 -7.07 -12.86
CA PHE A 101 -1.37 -7.65 -14.14
C PHE A 101 -2.57 -8.23 -14.90
N ALA A 102 -3.45 -8.97 -14.23
CA ALA A 102 -4.68 -9.45 -14.84
C ALA A 102 -5.58 -8.30 -15.32
N LEU A 103 -5.66 -7.20 -14.57
CA LEU A 103 -6.37 -6.00 -14.99
C LEU A 103 -5.77 -5.42 -16.29
N VAL A 104 -4.44 -5.32 -16.38
CA VAL A 104 -3.78 -4.80 -17.59
C VAL A 104 -4.02 -5.73 -18.79
N GLU A 105 -3.92 -7.04 -18.60
CA GLU A 105 -4.22 -8.03 -19.63
C GLU A 105 -5.69 -7.91 -20.10
N ASP A 106 -6.64 -7.76 -19.18
CA ASP A 106 -8.06 -7.59 -19.50
C ASP A 106 -8.38 -6.27 -20.21
N LYS A 107 -7.63 -5.19 -19.95
CA LYS A 107 -7.90 -3.86 -20.51
C LYS A 107 -7.16 -3.58 -21.81
N LEU A 108 -5.93 -4.06 -21.92
CA LEU A 108 -5.03 -3.72 -23.02
C LEU A 108 -4.62 -4.96 -23.85
N GLY A 109 -4.91 -6.18 -23.39
CA GLY A 109 -4.54 -7.41 -24.10
C GLY A 109 -3.04 -7.71 -24.08
N VAL A 110 -2.28 -7.08 -23.18
CA VAL A 110 -0.82 -7.21 -23.08
C VAL A 110 -0.41 -7.89 -21.77
N LYS A 111 0.68 -8.64 -21.83
CA LYS A 111 1.21 -9.45 -20.72
C LYS A 111 2.32 -8.73 -19.95
N PRO A 112 2.64 -9.16 -18.72
CA PRO A 112 3.79 -8.64 -17.97
C PRO A 112 5.07 -8.67 -18.82
N GLY A 113 5.79 -7.54 -18.85
CA GLY A 113 6.97 -7.35 -19.70
C GLY A 113 6.70 -6.62 -21.02
N GLU A 114 5.46 -6.59 -21.50
CA GLU A 114 5.05 -5.85 -22.70
C GLU A 114 4.62 -4.42 -22.40
N PHE A 115 4.20 -4.15 -21.16
CA PHE A 115 3.90 -2.82 -20.65
C PHE A 115 4.95 -2.32 -19.66
N THR A 116 4.99 -1.00 -19.45
CA THR A 116 5.85 -0.37 -18.45
C THR A 116 5.08 -0.08 -17.18
N GLU A 117 5.61 -0.55 -16.07
CA GLU A 117 5.10 -0.29 -14.74
C GLU A 117 5.67 1.01 -14.19
N VAL A 118 4.79 1.95 -13.87
CA VAL A 118 5.18 3.28 -13.44
C VAL A 118 4.98 3.39 -11.93
N ILE A 119 6.07 3.47 -11.17
CA ILE A 119 6.07 3.38 -9.72
C ILE A 119 6.54 4.69 -9.09
N GLY A 120 5.81 5.14 -8.07
CA GLY A 120 5.97 6.45 -7.42
C GLY A 120 7.10 6.58 -6.41
N LEU A 121 8.24 5.90 -6.61
CA LEU A 121 9.41 6.06 -5.73
C LEU A 121 10.17 7.36 -6.01
N ARG A 122 10.56 8.02 -4.93
CA ARG A 122 11.27 9.29 -4.89
C ARG A 122 12.78 9.09 -4.99
N ASP A 123 13.49 10.18 -5.30
CA ASP A 123 14.96 10.22 -5.38
C ASP A 123 15.63 9.81 -4.06
N ASP A 124 15.02 10.16 -2.91
CA ASP A 124 15.50 9.81 -1.57
C ASP A 124 15.22 8.35 -1.15
N GLU A 125 14.76 7.51 -2.09
CA GLU A 125 14.44 6.09 -1.88
C GLU A 125 15.34 5.15 -2.70
N GLY A 126 16.58 5.58 -2.96
CA GLY A 126 17.52 4.95 -3.89
C GLY A 126 17.68 3.43 -3.74
N ILE A 127 17.75 2.90 -2.51
CA ILE A 127 17.88 1.45 -2.27
C ILE A 127 16.63 0.69 -2.77
N ARG A 128 15.43 1.26 -2.61
CA ARG A 128 14.17 0.65 -3.08
C ARG A 128 14.11 0.65 -4.60
N ILE A 129 14.61 1.71 -5.24
CA ILE A 129 14.71 1.82 -6.71
C ILE A 129 15.65 0.76 -7.26
N LEU A 130 16.87 0.63 -6.71
CA LEU A 130 17.86 -0.33 -7.17
C LEU A 130 17.35 -1.76 -7.06
N ARG A 131 16.77 -2.13 -5.90
CA ARG A 131 16.15 -3.46 -5.71
C ARG A 131 14.99 -3.71 -6.67
N GLY A 132 14.18 -2.69 -6.94
CA GLY A 132 13.07 -2.80 -7.87
C GLY A 132 13.53 -2.98 -9.32
N LEU A 133 14.62 -2.31 -9.73
CA LEU A 133 15.26 -2.51 -11.05
C LEU A 133 15.83 -3.93 -11.19
N GLU A 134 16.58 -4.41 -10.20
CA GLU A 134 17.14 -5.76 -10.18
C GLU A 134 16.04 -6.83 -10.26
N ALA A 135 14.97 -6.68 -9.48
CA ALA A 135 13.83 -7.59 -9.52
C ALA A 135 13.11 -7.54 -10.88
N ALA A 136 12.97 -6.36 -11.48
CA ALA A 136 12.36 -6.22 -12.79
C ALA A 136 13.17 -6.93 -13.87
N GLU A 137 14.49 -6.75 -13.88
CA GLU A 137 15.41 -7.43 -14.80
C GLU A 137 15.32 -8.95 -14.66
N LYS A 138 15.39 -9.46 -13.43
CA LYS A 138 15.27 -10.91 -13.12
C LYS A 138 13.98 -11.53 -13.64
N HIS A 139 12.89 -10.76 -13.64
CA HIS A 139 11.56 -11.23 -14.03
C HIS A 139 11.11 -10.74 -15.43
N GLY A 140 12.00 -10.14 -16.22
CA GLY A 140 11.69 -9.66 -17.57
C GLY A 140 10.65 -8.52 -17.61
N ARG A 141 10.50 -7.77 -16.52
CA ARG A 141 9.53 -6.68 -16.38
C ARG A 141 10.17 -5.35 -16.78
N ARG A 142 9.34 -4.41 -17.24
CA ARG A 142 9.76 -3.03 -17.53
C ARG A 142 9.22 -2.12 -16.43
N VAL A 143 10.10 -1.50 -15.66
CA VAL A 143 9.71 -0.57 -14.58
C VAL A 143 10.27 0.83 -14.84
N SER A 144 9.57 1.85 -14.37
CA SER A 144 9.96 3.25 -14.46
C SER A 144 9.67 3.97 -13.15
N TYR A 145 10.58 4.84 -12.73
CA TYR A 145 10.50 5.64 -11.50
C TYR A 145 10.55 7.14 -11.83
N PRO A 146 9.45 7.75 -12.31
CA PRO A 146 9.48 9.13 -12.80
C PRO A 146 9.86 10.16 -11.75
N LEU A 147 9.45 9.98 -10.49
CA LEU A 147 9.77 10.92 -9.41
C LEU A 147 11.26 10.94 -9.10
N ALA A 148 11.90 9.77 -9.05
CA ALA A 148 13.35 9.67 -8.93
C ALA A 148 14.08 10.30 -10.12
N ARG A 149 13.65 10.03 -11.36
CA ARG A 149 14.22 10.65 -12.56
C ARG A 149 14.11 12.18 -12.55
N ALA A 150 13.02 12.71 -11.99
CA ALA A 150 12.78 14.13 -11.81
C ALA A 150 13.44 14.71 -10.54
N ARG A 151 14.22 13.92 -9.79
CA ARG A 151 14.88 14.29 -8.53
C ARG A 151 13.93 14.81 -7.44
N VAL A 152 12.68 14.34 -7.45
CA VAL A 152 11.67 14.68 -6.46
C VAL A 152 11.95 13.93 -5.16
N ARG A 153 11.95 14.64 -4.03
CA ARG A 153 12.20 14.10 -2.68
C ARG A 153 11.00 14.31 -1.77
N LYS A 154 11.05 13.76 -0.55
CA LYS A 154 9.99 13.93 0.45
C LYS A 154 9.57 15.40 0.67
N PRO A 155 10.49 16.39 0.81
CA PRO A 155 10.08 17.79 0.97
C PRO A 155 9.24 18.33 -0.19
N ASP A 156 9.52 17.91 -1.43
CA ASP A 156 8.76 18.33 -2.61
C ASP A 156 7.34 17.77 -2.58
N ILE A 157 7.19 16.50 -2.15
CA ILE A 157 5.89 15.85 -1.95
C ILE A 157 5.09 16.56 -0.86
N TRP A 158 5.75 16.90 0.25
CA TRP A 158 5.13 17.65 1.33
C TRP A 158 4.65 19.02 0.87
N LYS A 159 5.49 19.76 0.15
CA LYS A 159 5.12 21.06 -0.40
C LYS A 159 3.95 20.95 -1.39
N PHE A 160 3.93 19.92 -2.23
CA PHE A 160 2.86 19.69 -3.20
C PHE A 160 1.50 19.43 -2.51
N TRP A 161 1.48 18.57 -1.49
CA TRP A 161 0.23 18.17 -0.83
C TRP A 161 -0.21 19.11 0.28
N LEU A 162 0.73 19.59 1.11
CA LEU A 162 0.44 20.34 2.33
C LEU A 162 0.70 21.85 2.20
N GLY A 163 1.49 22.28 1.21
CA GLY A 163 1.86 23.69 1.05
C GLY A 163 2.63 24.19 2.27
N GLU A 164 2.03 25.14 2.99
CA GLU A 164 2.60 25.72 4.21
C GLU A 164 2.24 24.94 5.49
N ASN A 165 1.35 23.95 5.38
CA ASN A 165 0.98 23.10 6.51
C ASN A 165 2.15 22.19 6.91
N LYS A 166 2.32 21.99 8.21
CA LYS A 166 3.35 21.11 8.80
C LYS A 166 2.79 19.80 9.37
N ASP A 167 1.48 19.70 9.55
CA ASP A 167 0.80 18.53 10.08
C ASP A 167 -0.34 18.14 9.11
N PRO A 168 -0.35 16.92 8.55
CA PRO A 168 -1.40 16.48 7.62
C PRO A 168 -2.78 16.31 8.28
N LYS A 169 -2.86 16.23 9.60
CA LYS A 169 -4.12 16.10 10.36
C LYS A 169 -4.57 17.39 11.03
N ARG A 170 -3.65 18.35 11.20
CA ARG A 170 -3.92 19.65 11.86
C ARG A 170 -3.57 20.79 10.92
N LEU A 171 -4.45 20.98 9.94
CA LEU A 171 -4.28 22.00 8.91
C LEU A 171 -4.49 23.40 9.50
N THR A 172 -3.59 24.31 9.17
CA THR A 172 -3.65 25.75 9.49
C THR A 172 -3.92 26.61 8.25
N HIS A 173 -3.69 26.06 7.06
CA HIS A 173 -3.89 26.69 5.77
C HIS A 173 -4.65 25.74 4.84
N ALA A 174 -5.30 26.29 3.81
CA ALA A 174 -5.91 25.47 2.77
C ALA A 174 -4.86 24.59 2.07
N LEU A 175 -5.25 23.35 1.74
CA LEU A 175 -4.38 22.43 1.00
C LEU A 175 -4.24 22.92 -0.45
N PRO A 176 -3.02 22.92 -1.04
CA PRO A 176 -2.81 23.33 -2.43
C PRO A 176 -3.67 22.58 -3.45
N GLN A 177 -3.93 21.29 -3.21
CA GLN A 177 -4.78 20.46 -4.08
C GLN A 177 -6.25 20.45 -3.64
N GLY A 178 -6.58 21.12 -2.53
CA GLY A 178 -7.90 21.09 -1.89
C GLY A 178 -8.24 19.78 -1.17
N PHE A 179 -7.33 18.80 -1.17
CA PHE A 179 -7.39 17.53 -0.45
C PHE A 179 -5.98 16.92 -0.34
N ASP A 180 -5.80 15.98 0.58
CA ASP A 180 -4.56 15.21 0.75
C ASP A 180 -4.87 13.81 1.31
N LEU A 181 -3.84 13.03 1.62
CA LEU A 181 -4.00 11.70 2.20
C LEU A 181 -4.46 11.72 3.66
N GLY A 182 -4.16 12.78 4.42
CA GLY A 182 -4.59 12.92 5.81
C GLY A 182 -3.96 11.91 6.78
N LEU A 183 -2.83 11.30 6.41
CA LEU A 183 -2.09 10.35 7.24
C LEU A 183 -0.70 10.89 7.59
N TYR A 184 -0.24 10.59 8.79
CA TYR A 184 1.17 10.73 9.11
C TYR A 184 2.00 9.70 8.33
N PRO A 185 3.26 10.03 7.96
CA PRO A 185 4.08 9.14 7.16
C PRO A 185 4.23 7.73 7.74
N TRP A 186 4.30 7.62 9.06
CA TRP A 186 4.50 6.34 9.76
C TRP A 186 3.25 5.45 9.78
N GLU A 187 2.06 5.98 9.47
CA GLU A 187 0.81 5.19 9.50
C GLU A 187 0.71 4.22 8.33
N GLY A 188 1.23 4.59 7.15
CA GLY A 188 1.09 3.82 5.92
C GLY A 188 -0.38 3.53 5.53
N ASN A 189 -0.57 2.77 4.46
CA ASN A 189 -1.91 2.52 3.92
C ASN A 189 -2.62 1.35 4.61
N CYS A 190 -1.95 0.19 4.75
CA CYS A 190 -2.47 -0.95 5.49
C CYS A 190 -2.40 -0.66 7.00
N THR A 191 -3.24 -1.24 7.86
CA THR A 191 -3.19 -0.94 9.32
C THR A 191 -2.00 -1.60 10.05
N LEU A 192 -2.16 -2.74 10.72
CA LEU A 192 -1.09 -3.41 11.49
C LEU A 192 -0.20 -4.32 10.65
N CYS A 193 0.20 -3.86 9.47
CA CYS A 193 1.11 -4.63 8.60
C CYS A 193 2.42 -4.97 9.33
N PHE A 194 2.84 -6.24 9.27
CA PHE A 194 4.08 -6.75 9.85
C PHE A 194 5.37 -6.17 9.24
N GLN A 195 5.23 -5.43 8.14
CA GLN A 195 6.32 -4.64 7.57
C GLN A 195 6.59 -3.34 8.33
N LYS A 196 5.71 -2.94 9.24
CA LYS A 196 5.91 -1.80 10.11
C LYS A 196 6.73 -2.19 11.34
N GLY A 197 7.53 -1.24 11.82
CA GLY A 197 8.27 -1.39 13.06
C GLY A 197 7.35 -1.66 14.26
N LYS A 198 7.90 -2.33 15.28
CA LYS A 198 7.14 -2.72 16.47
C LYS A 198 6.58 -1.48 17.17
N GLY A 199 7.39 -0.45 17.34
CA GLY A 199 6.98 0.83 17.93
C GLY A 199 5.81 1.47 17.17
N ILE A 200 5.86 1.46 15.84
CA ILE A 200 4.76 1.94 14.99
C ILE A 200 3.49 1.12 15.20
N ARG A 201 3.59 -0.22 15.19
CA ARG A 201 2.44 -1.11 15.43
C ARG A 201 1.82 -0.87 16.81
N LYS A 202 2.64 -0.74 17.87
CA LYS A 202 2.18 -0.38 19.22
C LYS A 202 1.47 0.97 19.25
N ARG A 203 2.02 1.98 18.56
CA ARG A 203 1.40 3.31 18.44
C ARG A 203 0.04 3.23 17.75
N ILE A 204 -0.09 2.51 16.64
CA ILE A 204 -1.37 2.31 15.95
C ILE A 204 -2.36 1.59 16.88
N ILE A 205 -1.94 0.57 17.63
CA ILE A 205 -2.79 -0.12 18.61
C ILE A 205 -3.28 0.83 19.71
N ARG A 206 -2.44 1.77 20.18
CA ARG A 206 -2.85 2.79 21.15
C ARG A 206 -3.88 3.76 20.59
N GLU A 207 -3.63 4.27 19.38
CA GLU A 207 -4.47 5.29 18.75
C GLU A 207 -5.78 4.71 18.17
N THR A 208 -5.76 3.45 17.73
CA THR A 208 -6.90 2.77 17.09
C THR A 208 -6.96 1.28 17.52
N PRO A 209 -7.36 1.01 18.78
CA PRO A 209 -7.36 -0.36 19.33
C PRO A 209 -8.33 -1.31 18.60
N SER A 210 -9.31 -0.78 17.88
CA SER A 210 -10.26 -1.56 17.07
C SER A 210 -9.63 -2.27 15.88
N GLU A 211 -8.40 -1.93 15.48
CA GLU A 211 -7.69 -2.62 14.40
C GLU A 211 -7.17 -3.99 14.83
N ALA A 212 -6.70 -4.13 16.07
CA ALA A 212 -6.01 -5.33 16.55
C ALA A 212 -6.85 -6.63 16.48
N PRO A 213 -8.15 -6.65 16.82
CA PRO A 213 -8.95 -7.89 16.84
C PRO A 213 -8.91 -8.69 15.54
N TRP A 214 -8.93 -8.02 14.38
CA TRP A 214 -8.89 -8.72 13.09
C TRP A 214 -7.57 -9.47 12.91
N TRP A 215 -6.44 -8.83 13.22
CA TRP A 215 -5.12 -9.44 13.07
C TRP A 215 -4.90 -10.58 14.05
N ILE A 216 -5.34 -10.42 15.31
CA ILE A 216 -5.31 -11.47 16.33
C ILE A 216 -6.13 -12.67 15.88
N PHE A 217 -7.32 -12.43 15.32
CA PHE A 217 -8.18 -13.51 14.81
C PHE A 217 -7.47 -14.30 13.70
N GLN A 218 -6.79 -13.64 12.76
CA GLN A 218 -6.04 -14.33 11.71
C GLN A 218 -4.88 -15.17 12.30
N GLU A 219 -4.12 -14.62 13.26
CA GLU A 219 -3.06 -15.34 13.99
C GLU A 219 -3.57 -16.62 14.66
N VAL A 220 -4.66 -16.51 15.42
CA VAL A 220 -5.29 -17.64 16.12
C VAL A 220 -5.86 -18.66 15.12
N SER A 221 -6.55 -18.20 14.07
CA SER A 221 -7.22 -19.08 13.10
C SER A 221 -6.25 -19.99 12.33
N GLN A 222 -5.03 -19.52 12.09
CA GLN A 222 -4.00 -20.25 11.37
C GLN A 222 -2.98 -20.92 12.30
N ASN A 223 -3.13 -20.75 13.62
CA ASN A 223 -2.10 -21.12 14.61
C ASN A 223 -0.69 -20.63 14.18
N GLY A 224 -0.63 -19.37 13.75
CA GLY A 224 0.54 -18.80 13.05
C GLY A 224 0.83 -17.36 13.46
N TRP A 225 1.80 -16.75 12.79
CA TRP A 225 2.28 -15.40 13.09
C TRP A 225 2.49 -14.58 11.80
N PHE A 226 2.20 -13.28 11.87
CA PHE A 226 2.65 -12.33 10.84
C PHE A 226 4.10 -11.87 11.09
N ASP A 227 4.47 -11.67 12.37
CA ASP A 227 5.84 -11.45 12.83
C ASP A 227 6.13 -12.37 14.02
N LYS A 228 7.10 -13.28 13.88
CA LYS A 228 7.43 -14.29 14.89
C LYS A 228 7.84 -13.67 16.23
N ARG A 229 8.38 -12.45 16.21
CA ARG A 229 8.89 -11.75 17.40
C ARG A 229 7.80 -11.03 18.18
N ASP A 230 6.71 -10.69 17.51
CA ASP A 230 5.73 -9.71 17.98
C ASP A 230 4.32 -10.09 17.50
N LEU A 231 3.69 -11.05 18.20
CA LEU A 231 2.28 -11.37 17.97
C LEU A 231 1.41 -10.16 18.31
N VAL A 232 0.31 -9.96 17.57
CA VAL A 232 -0.52 -8.77 17.78
C VAL A 232 -1.17 -8.78 19.17
N ALA A 233 -1.55 -9.95 19.68
CA ALA A 233 -2.09 -10.08 21.03
C ALA A 233 -1.07 -9.67 22.12
N GLU A 234 0.21 -10.00 21.93
CA GLU A 234 1.30 -9.62 22.84
C GLU A 234 1.57 -8.12 22.76
N LEU A 235 1.52 -7.51 21.58
CA LEU A 235 1.64 -6.07 21.41
C LEU A 235 0.50 -5.32 22.13
N VAL A 236 -0.73 -5.82 22.04
CA VAL A 236 -1.88 -5.27 22.79
C VAL A 236 -1.64 -5.37 24.30
N ALA A 237 -1.14 -6.51 24.80
CA ALA A 237 -0.82 -6.69 26.21
C ALA A 237 0.29 -5.72 26.67
N GLN A 238 1.36 -5.57 25.88
CA GLN A 238 2.45 -4.62 26.15
C GLN A 238 1.96 -3.17 26.18
N VAL A 239 1.09 -2.78 25.24
CA VAL A 239 0.49 -1.44 25.21
C VAL A 239 -0.34 -1.16 26.46
N ARG A 240 -1.09 -2.16 26.96
CA ARG A 240 -1.89 -2.04 28.19
C ARG A 240 -1.02 -1.98 29.44
N ALA A 241 0.07 -2.74 29.48
CA ALA A 241 0.99 -2.79 30.61
C ALA A 241 1.91 -1.56 30.70
N SER A 242 2.27 -0.97 29.56
CA SER A 242 3.12 0.22 29.45
C SER A 242 2.34 1.37 28.79
N PRO A 243 1.47 2.07 29.56
CA PRO A 243 0.69 3.20 29.05
C PRO A 243 1.54 4.45 28.76
N SER A 244 2.86 4.45 29.03
CA SER A 244 3.73 5.58 28.67
C SER A 244 3.86 5.75 27.16
N PHE A 245 3.82 7.01 26.71
CA PHE A 245 3.96 7.42 25.31
C PHE A 245 5.33 7.11 24.71
N PHE A 246 6.35 7.07 25.56
CA PHE A 246 7.75 6.83 25.19
C PHE A 246 8.04 5.33 25.33
N ASP A 247 7.73 4.56 24.28
CA ASP A 247 8.49 3.35 24.05
C ASP A 247 9.93 3.81 23.71
N ALA A 248 10.96 3.17 24.30
CA ALA A 248 12.34 3.44 23.93
C ALA A 248 12.47 3.41 22.40
N ASP A 249 13.17 4.38 21.82
CA ASP A 249 13.30 4.55 20.38
C ASP A 249 13.56 3.19 19.73
N ASP A 250 12.53 2.69 19.04
CA ASP A 250 12.65 1.49 18.22
C ASP A 250 13.37 1.98 16.97
N ASP A 251 14.71 1.92 17.00
CA ASP A 251 15.66 2.22 15.90
C ASP A 251 15.36 1.46 14.58
N MET A 252 14.28 0.71 14.57
CA MET A 252 13.81 -0.13 13.49
C MET A 252 12.89 0.67 12.58
N ASP A 253 13.50 1.55 11.79
CA ASP A 253 12.85 2.28 10.69
C ASP A 253 12.43 1.27 9.61
N TYR A 254 11.21 0.74 9.76
CA TYR A 254 10.68 -0.33 8.93
C TYR A 254 9.59 0.20 7.99
N ASP A 255 9.74 -0.22 6.74
CA ASP A 255 9.02 0.23 5.54
C ASP A 255 7.49 0.18 5.68
N VAL A 256 6.89 1.35 5.83
CA VAL A 256 5.44 1.57 5.87
C VAL A 256 4.78 1.46 4.49
N GLU A 257 5.59 1.43 3.42
CA GLU A 257 5.13 1.38 2.03
C GLU A 257 5.42 0.01 1.39
N CYS A 258 4.40 -0.84 1.38
CA CYS A 258 4.45 -2.15 0.71
C CYS A 258 4.40 -2.00 -0.83
N GLY A 259 5.35 -2.61 -1.56
CA GLY A 259 5.25 -2.73 -3.02
C GLY A 259 6.44 -3.31 -3.82
N LEU A 260 7.64 -3.47 -3.26
CA LEU A 260 8.86 -3.61 -4.09
C LEU A 260 9.82 -4.75 -3.70
N HIS A 261 9.39 -5.64 -2.81
CA HIS A 261 10.31 -6.61 -2.23
C HIS A 261 9.75 -8.04 -2.23
N CYS A 262 9.14 -8.48 -3.32
CA CYS A 262 8.72 -9.88 -3.39
C CYS A 262 9.66 -10.66 -4.32
N PRO A 263 10.49 -11.58 -3.78
CA PRO A 263 10.83 -12.76 -4.56
C PRO A 263 9.50 -13.45 -4.91
N ALA A 264 9.26 -13.68 -6.20
CA ALA A 264 8.08 -14.42 -6.64
C ALA A 264 8.10 -15.82 -6.00
N GLU A 265 6.99 -16.22 -5.37
CA GLU A 265 6.82 -17.62 -4.99
C GLU A 265 6.73 -18.42 -6.30
N ALA A 266 7.63 -19.39 -6.51
CA ALA A 266 7.52 -20.31 -7.64
C ALA A 266 6.15 -20.97 -7.55
N ALA A 267 5.36 -20.88 -8.62
CA ALA A 267 4.00 -21.41 -8.65
C ALA A 267 4.03 -22.90 -8.29
N ALA A 268 3.35 -23.25 -7.20
CA ALA A 268 2.90 -24.61 -6.92
C ALA A 268 1.59 -24.87 -7.67
#